data_AF-A0A5C7QC22-F1
#
_entry.id   AF-A0A5C7QC22-F1
#
_cell.length_a   1.000
_cell.length_b   1.000
_cell.length_c   1.000
_cell.angle_alpha   90.00
_cell.angle_beta   90.00
_cell.angle_gamma   90.00
#
_symmetry.space_group_name_H-M   'P 1'
#
loop_
_entity.id
_entity.type
_entity.pdbx_description
1 polymer ?
#
loop_
_entity_poly.entity_id
_entity_poly.type
_entity_poly.pdbx_seq_one_letter_code
_entity_poly.pdbx_strand_id
1 'polypeptide(L)'
;MDVNQTAETKYPEYQKIKRLNRDCSITEKIDGTNALILVSEDGTVKAGQRTKWVPWPNGPDNYGFAQWVEAHKEELRQLGPGLHRGEWFGAGIQRGYGLTEKRFALFLPPKDGLIPACCSLVPTLYKGPFSTETVANYVEILRRNGSVAVPGYMNPEGVVVFHEAIGFLAKVTLQNDDKPKGAP
;
A
#
# COMPACT_ATOMS: atom_id res chain seq x y z
N MET A 1 -9.59 57.44 -7.03
CA MET A 1 -10.27 56.52 -6.10
C MET A 1 -9.41 55.28 -6.00
N ASP A 2 -9.38 54.73 -4.79
CA ASP A 2 -8.92 53.38 -4.44
C ASP A 2 -7.42 53.13 -4.30
N VAL A 3 -6.90 53.53 -3.14
CA VAL A 3 -5.81 52.81 -2.49
C VAL A 3 -6.21 52.63 -1.03
N ASN A 4 -6.61 51.42 -0.65
CA ASN A 4 -6.30 50.74 0.61
C ASN A 4 -7.16 49.49 0.76
N GLN A 5 -6.75 48.42 0.09
CA GLN A 5 -7.16 47.07 0.45
C GLN A 5 -6.00 46.47 1.26
N THR A 6 -6.07 46.61 2.58
CA THR A 6 -5.18 45.90 3.50
C THR A 6 -5.43 44.40 3.36
N ALA A 7 -4.44 43.67 2.84
CA ALA A 7 -4.43 42.22 2.89
C ALA A 7 -4.39 41.79 4.36
N GLU A 8 -5.50 41.23 4.87
CA GLU A 8 -5.54 40.65 6.20
C GLU A 8 -4.48 39.55 6.30
N THR A 9 -3.54 39.73 7.22
CA THR A 9 -2.57 38.68 7.53
C THR A 9 -3.28 37.60 8.33
N LYS A 10 -3.50 36.43 7.72
CA LYS A 10 -4.08 35.27 8.40
C LYS A 10 -3.21 34.87 9.59
N TYR A 11 -3.80 34.75 10.78
CA TYR A 11 -3.10 34.28 11.97
C TYR A 11 -2.56 32.86 11.76
N PRO A 12 -1.27 32.59 12.04
CA PRO A 12 -0.67 31.26 11.84
C PRO A 12 -1.06 30.34 13.01
N GLU A 13 -2.25 29.78 12.97
CA GLU A 13 -2.70 28.81 13.98
C GLU A 13 -1.74 27.61 14.07
N TYR A 14 -1.42 27.22 15.30
CA TYR A 14 -0.66 25.99 15.54
C TYR A 14 -1.56 24.77 15.33
N GLN A 15 -1.01 23.70 14.75
CA GLN A 15 -1.77 22.48 14.48
C GLN A 15 -2.22 21.78 15.77
N LYS A 16 -3.39 21.13 15.72
CA LYS A 16 -3.87 20.30 16.83
C LYS A 16 -2.94 19.11 17.05
N ILE A 17 -2.49 18.92 18.29
CA ILE A 17 -1.72 17.75 18.70
C ILE A 17 -2.68 16.58 18.90
N LYS A 18 -2.48 15.51 18.12
CA LYS A 18 -3.31 14.32 18.16
C LYS A 18 -2.86 13.37 19.27
N ARG A 19 -3.81 12.61 19.83
CA ARG A 19 -3.52 11.63 20.91
C ARG A 19 -2.90 10.36 20.32
N LEU A 20 -1.84 9.87 20.96
CA LEU A 20 -1.13 8.65 20.58
C LEU A 20 -1.86 7.36 21.02
N ASN A 21 -2.55 7.36 22.16
CA ASN A 21 -3.21 6.15 22.65
C ASN A 21 -4.57 6.00 21.98
N ARG A 22 -4.56 5.49 20.74
CA ARG A 22 -5.71 5.21 19.86
C ARG A 22 -5.44 3.92 19.11
N ASP A 23 -6.44 3.44 18.39
CA ASP A 23 -6.30 2.21 17.64
C ASP A 23 -5.40 2.37 16.41
N CYS A 24 -4.79 1.26 16.02
CA CYS A 24 -4.06 1.10 14.78
C CYS A 24 -4.52 -0.17 14.06
N SER A 25 -4.15 -0.25 12.78
CA SER A 25 -4.12 -1.50 12.05
C SER A 25 -2.68 -1.84 11.68
N ILE A 26 -2.33 -3.12 11.81
CA ILE A 26 -1.04 -3.65 11.41
C ILE A 26 -1.29 -4.63 10.27
N THR A 27 -0.64 -4.42 9.13
CA THR A 27 -0.68 -5.32 7.98
C THR A 27 0.70 -5.89 7.69
N GLU A 28 0.75 -7.02 7.01
CA GLU A 28 2.04 -7.50 6.48
C GLU A 28 2.58 -6.51 5.45
N LYS A 29 3.86 -6.16 5.56
CA LYS A 29 4.55 -5.42 4.53
C LYS A 29 4.99 -6.40 3.44
N ILE A 30 4.42 -6.25 2.25
CA ILE A 30 4.82 -7.02 1.07
C ILE A 30 5.93 -6.28 0.33
N ASP A 31 6.99 -7.00 -0.02
CA ASP A 31 8.15 -6.48 -0.75
C ASP A 31 7.96 -6.69 -2.24
N GLY A 32 7.36 -5.70 -2.89
CA GLY A 32 7.14 -5.70 -4.32
C GLY A 32 7.42 -4.32 -4.92
N THR A 33 6.50 -3.87 -5.76
CA THR A 33 6.47 -2.52 -6.28
C THR A 33 5.07 -1.94 -6.11
N ASN A 34 5.02 -0.67 -5.72
CA ASN A 34 3.73 0.00 -5.55
C ASN A 34 3.01 0.13 -6.89
N ALA A 35 1.74 -0.24 -6.89
CA ALA A 35 0.90 -0.25 -8.05
C ALA A 35 -0.48 0.37 -7.75
N LEU A 36 -1.12 0.84 -8.82
CA LEU A 36 -2.41 1.53 -8.77
C LEU A 36 -3.26 1.05 -9.96
N ILE A 37 -4.54 0.78 -9.70
CA ILE A 37 -5.54 0.55 -10.73
C ILE A 37 -6.58 1.67 -10.62
N LEU A 38 -6.76 2.42 -11.70
CA LEU A 38 -7.92 3.29 -11.87
C LEU A 38 -9.03 2.46 -12.52
N VAL A 39 -10.23 2.54 -11.97
CA VAL A 39 -11.48 2.21 -12.65
C VAL A 39 -12.28 3.50 -12.75
N SER A 40 -12.52 3.99 -13.96
CA SER A 40 -13.33 5.18 -14.19
C SER A 40 -14.81 4.86 -14.22
N GLU A 41 -15.67 5.87 -14.05
CA GLU A 41 -17.13 5.75 -14.15
C GLU A 41 -17.61 5.18 -15.50
N ASP A 42 -16.87 5.45 -16.58
CA ASP A 42 -17.14 4.91 -17.92
C ASP A 42 -16.65 3.46 -18.13
N GLY A 43 -16.11 2.84 -17.07
CA GLY A 43 -15.54 1.49 -17.13
C GLY A 43 -14.12 1.44 -17.70
N THR A 44 -13.45 2.58 -17.95
CA THR A 44 -12.02 2.58 -18.33
C THR A 44 -11.18 2.04 -17.18
N VAL A 45 -10.27 1.11 -17.47
CA VAL A 45 -9.31 0.56 -16.49
C VAL A 45 -7.90 1.00 -16.88
N LYS A 46 -7.12 1.55 -15.93
CA LYS A 46 -5.77 2.06 -16.20
C LYS A 46 -4.77 1.71 -15.10
N ALA A 47 -3.58 1.26 -15.51
CA ALA A 47 -2.48 0.94 -14.62
C ALA A 47 -1.59 2.16 -14.28
N GLY A 48 -1.31 2.32 -12.99
CA GLY A 48 -0.37 3.29 -12.44
C GLY A 48 0.68 2.64 -11.54
N GLN A 49 1.74 3.38 -11.29
CA GLN A 49 2.79 3.10 -10.30
C GLN A 49 2.77 4.18 -9.22
N ARG A 50 3.73 4.15 -8.28
CA ARG A 50 3.78 5.06 -7.13
C ARG A 50 3.53 6.54 -7.45
N THR A 51 4.16 7.04 -8.50
CA THR A 51 4.24 8.49 -8.78
C THR A 51 3.65 8.90 -10.13
N LYS A 52 3.26 7.96 -11.00
CA LYS A 52 2.77 8.24 -12.36
C LYS A 52 2.00 7.06 -12.96
N TRP A 53 1.35 7.29 -14.09
CA TRP A 53 0.81 6.21 -14.92
C TRP A 53 1.92 5.37 -15.52
N VAL A 54 1.67 4.06 -15.72
CA VAL A 54 2.64 3.20 -16.40
C VAL A 54 2.64 3.56 -17.90
N PRO A 55 3.80 3.86 -18.51
CA PRO A 55 3.89 4.28 -19.91
C PRO A 55 3.83 3.09 -20.87
N TRP A 56 2.82 2.23 -20.76
CA TRP A 56 2.61 1.05 -21.62
C TRP A 56 1.46 1.33 -22.62
N PRO A 57 1.48 0.79 -23.86
CA PRO A 57 2.48 -0.13 -24.44
C PRO A 57 3.73 0.55 -25.04
N ASN A 58 3.79 1.88 -25.05
CA ASN A 58 4.82 2.64 -25.76
C ASN A 58 6.12 2.88 -24.96
N GLY A 59 6.35 2.13 -23.90
CA GLY A 59 7.40 2.40 -22.91
C GLY A 59 7.49 1.32 -21.84
N PRO A 60 8.34 1.51 -20.82
CA PRO A 60 8.64 0.48 -19.84
C PRO A 60 7.41 0.15 -18.97
N ASP A 61 7.15 -1.14 -18.81
CA ASP A 61 6.15 -1.64 -17.87
C ASP A 61 6.75 -1.79 -16.46
N ASN A 62 5.91 -1.66 -15.44
CA ASN A 62 6.24 -1.94 -14.03
C ASN A 62 6.21 -3.45 -13.78
N TYR A 63 7.23 -4.16 -14.27
CA TYR A 63 7.33 -5.63 -14.16
C TYR A 63 6.11 -6.36 -14.75
N GLY A 64 5.61 -5.90 -15.91
CA GLY A 64 4.46 -6.50 -16.58
C GLY A 64 3.10 -6.18 -15.94
N PHE A 65 3.04 -5.22 -15.01
CA PHE A 65 1.81 -4.87 -14.32
C PHE A 65 0.76 -4.28 -15.26
N ALA A 66 1.13 -3.36 -16.16
CA ALA A 66 0.17 -2.76 -17.08
C ALA A 66 -0.36 -3.77 -18.09
N GLN A 67 0.52 -4.64 -18.61
CA GLN A 67 0.09 -5.77 -19.43
C GLN A 67 -0.88 -6.69 -18.69
N TRP A 68 -0.61 -7.00 -17.41
CA TRP A 68 -1.50 -7.82 -16.58
C TRP A 68 -2.85 -7.13 -16.35
N VAL A 69 -2.87 -5.83 -16.08
CA VAL A 69 -4.12 -5.04 -15.92
C VAL A 69 -4.95 -5.06 -17.20
N GLU A 70 -4.34 -4.88 -18.37
CA GLU A 70 -5.07 -4.95 -19.65
C GLU A 70 -5.68 -6.34 -19.87
N ALA A 71 -4.93 -7.40 -19.56
CA ALA A 71 -5.40 -8.78 -19.70
C ALA A 71 -6.56 -9.14 -18.74
N HIS A 72 -6.67 -8.48 -17.59
CA HIS A 72 -7.69 -8.74 -16.57
C HIS A 72 -8.74 -7.63 -16.47
N LYS A 73 -8.78 -6.68 -17.41
CA LYS A 73 -9.58 -5.45 -17.30
C LYS A 73 -11.06 -5.70 -17.01
N GLU A 74 -11.66 -6.72 -17.64
CA GLU A 74 -13.07 -7.07 -17.48
C GLU A 74 -13.36 -7.46 -16.02
N GLU A 75 -12.48 -8.26 -15.42
CA GLU A 75 -12.58 -8.68 -14.03
C GLU A 75 -12.29 -7.52 -13.07
N LEU A 76 -11.29 -6.70 -13.39
CA LEU A 76 -10.88 -5.56 -12.57
C LEU A 76 -11.95 -4.47 -12.46
N ARG A 77 -12.89 -4.37 -13.39
CA ARG A 77 -14.07 -3.47 -13.25
C ARG A 77 -14.91 -3.79 -12.02
N GLN A 78 -14.88 -5.02 -11.51
CA GLN A 78 -15.60 -5.41 -10.30
C GLN A 78 -15.13 -4.64 -9.06
N LEU A 79 -13.92 -4.08 -9.08
CA LEU A 79 -13.43 -3.19 -8.01
C LEU A 79 -14.31 -1.93 -7.83
N GLY A 80 -15.13 -1.60 -8.83
CA GLY A 80 -15.95 -0.39 -8.85
C GLY A 80 -15.13 0.88 -9.14
N PRO A 81 -15.77 2.00 -9.49
CA PRO A 81 -15.08 3.25 -9.79
C PRO A 81 -14.18 3.71 -8.63
N GLY A 82 -12.95 4.13 -8.95
CA GLY A 82 -12.01 4.64 -7.96
C GLY A 82 -10.53 4.36 -8.26
N LEU A 83 -9.70 4.70 -7.28
CA LEU A 83 -8.25 4.51 -7.29
C LEU A 83 -7.87 3.40 -6.30
N HIS A 84 -7.58 2.21 -6.83
CA HIS A 84 -7.30 1.00 -6.06
C HIS A 84 -5.80 0.80 -5.95
N ARG A 85 -5.23 1.07 -4.77
CA ARG A 85 -3.80 0.94 -4.51
C ARG A 85 -3.47 -0.43 -3.91
N GLY A 86 -2.34 -0.96 -4.33
CA GLY A 86 -1.84 -2.23 -3.82
C GLY A 86 -0.36 -2.44 -4.10
N GLU A 87 0.09 -3.63 -3.75
CA GLU A 87 1.43 -4.11 -4.04
C GLU A 87 1.38 -5.12 -5.20
N TRP A 88 2.22 -4.88 -6.21
CA TRP A 88 2.51 -5.85 -7.26
C TRP A 88 3.78 -6.60 -6.88
N PHE A 89 3.69 -7.92 -6.70
CA PHE A 89 4.77 -8.74 -6.14
C PHE A 89 4.79 -10.15 -6.73
N GLY A 90 5.83 -10.93 -6.41
CA GLY A 90 6.00 -12.29 -6.88
C GLY A 90 7.14 -12.44 -7.88
N ALA A 91 7.02 -13.40 -8.81
CA ALA A 91 8.10 -13.82 -9.69
C ALA A 91 8.83 -12.67 -10.39
N GLY A 92 10.14 -12.55 -10.13
CA GLY A 92 11.01 -11.53 -10.73
C GLY A 92 10.88 -10.13 -10.11
N ILE A 93 10.23 -9.98 -8.96
CA ILE A 93 10.09 -8.71 -8.23
C ILE A 93 10.61 -8.88 -6.80
N GLN A 94 11.67 -8.13 -6.46
CA GLN A 94 12.26 -8.06 -5.11
C GLN A 94 12.44 -9.46 -4.48
N ARG A 95 11.78 -9.72 -3.33
CA ARG A 95 11.86 -10.99 -2.59
C ARG A 95 11.32 -12.19 -3.36
N GLY A 96 10.52 -11.98 -4.41
CA GLY A 96 9.93 -13.03 -5.24
C GLY A 96 8.90 -13.93 -4.56
N TYR A 97 8.96 -14.05 -3.23
CA TYR A 97 8.12 -14.88 -2.37
C TYR A 97 8.10 -16.36 -2.73
N GLY A 98 9.10 -16.84 -3.49
CA GLY A 98 9.12 -18.21 -4.02
C GLY A 98 8.02 -18.50 -5.06
N LEU A 99 7.37 -17.46 -5.58
CA LEU A 99 6.27 -17.59 -6.54
C LEU A 99 6.79 -17.74 -7.97
N THR A 100 6.05 -18.49 -8.78
CA THR A 100 6.27 -18.60 -10.23
C THR A 100 5.46 -17.57 -11.02
N GLU A 101 4.44 -17.01 -10.39
CA GLU A 101 3.54 -16.00 -10.89
C GLU A 101 3.70 -14.66 -10.16
N LYS A 102 3.07 -13.62 -10.70
CA LYS A 102 2.94 -12.32 -10.05
C LYS A 102 1.51 -12.16 -9.53
N ARG A 103 1.36 -11.46 -8.42
CA ARG A 103 0.09 -11.24 -7.72
C ARG A 103 -0.08 -9.76 -7.39
N PHE A 104 -1.33 -9.31 -7.35
CA PHE A 104 -1.69 -7.96 -6.91
C PHE A 104 -2.51 -8.02 -5.61
N ALA A 105 -1.99 -7.41 -4.55
CA ALA A 105 -2.65 -7.34 -3.26
C ALA A 105 -3.03 -5.89 -2.94
N LEU A 106 -4.33 -5.61 -2.82
CA LEU A 106 -4.88 -4.33 -2.43
C LEU A 106 -4.49 -3.96 -0.99
N PHE A 107 -4.17 -2.70 -0.75
CA PHE A 107 -3.91 -2.21 0.62
C PHE A 107 -5.20 -2.03 1.42
N LEU A 108 -6.30 -1.72 0.74
CA LEU A 108 -7.62 -1.51 1.32
C LEU A 108 -8.67 -2.17 0.43
N PRO A 109 -9.78 -2.68 1.01
CA PRO A 109 -10.89 -3.15 0.21
C PRO A 109 -11.47 -2.02 -0.65
N PRO A 110 -12.02 -2.34 -1.83
CA PRO A 110 -12.75 -1.36 -2.63
C PRO A 110 -13.95 -0.84 -1.85
N LYS A 111 -14.26 0.45 -2.02
CA LYS A 111 -15.37 1.10 -1.31
C LYS A 111 -16.74 0.65 -1.83
N ASP A 112 -16.88 0.65 -3.16
CA ASP A 112 -18.17 0.49 -3.84
C ASP A 112 -18.21 -0.76 -4.73
N GLY A 113 -17.19 -1.62 -4.65
CA GLY A 113 -17.04 -2.82 -5.47
C GLY A 113 -16.67 -4.07 -4.69
N LEU A 114 -16.27 -5.10 -5.43
CA LEU A 114 -15.85 -6.40 -4.93
C LEU A 114 -14.37 -6.64 -5.23
N ILE A 115 -13.76 -7.54 -4.48
CA ILE A 115 -12.38 -7.97 -4.74
C ILE A 115 -12.45 -9.10 -5.77
N PRO A 116 -11.99 -8.87 -7.01
CA PRO A 116 -11.98 -9.90 -8.05
C PRO A 116 -11.01 -11.03 -7.67
N ALA A 117 -11.17 -12.21 -8.27
CA ALA A 117 -10.34 -13.38 -7.98
C ALA A 117 -8.87 -13.18 -8.38
N CYS A 118 -8.60 -12.33 -9.37
CA CYS A 118 -7.25 -11.93 -9.76
C CYS A 118 -6.55 -11.00 -8.75
N CYS A 119 -7.27 -10.49 -7.74
CA CYS A 119 -6.76 -9.65 -6.67
C CYS A 119 -6.86 -10.34 -5.31
N SER A 120 -6.02 -9.91 -4.37
CA SER A 120 -6.17 -10.24 -2.95
C SER A 120 -6.13 -8.97 -2.09
N LEU A 121 -6.32 -9.10 -0.78
CA LEU A 121 -5.96 -8.05 0.19
C LEU A 121 -4.61 -8.37 0.82
N VAL A 122 -3.86 -7.32 1.15
CA VAL A 122 -2.76 -7.45 2.10
C VAL A 122 -3.33 -7.93 3.45
N PRO A 123 -2.78 -8.98 4.06
CA PRO A 123 -3.27 -9.49 5.33
C PRO A 123 -3.22 -8.44 6.43
N THR A 124 -4.35 -8.26 7.12
CA THR A 124 -4.38 -7.57 8.42
C THR A 124 -3.96 -8.55 9.49
N LEU A 125 -2.89 -8.22 10.21
CA LEU A 125 -2.36 -9.02 11.31
C LEU A 125 -3.00 -8.62 12.65
N TYR A 126 -3.32 -7.33 12.80
CA TYR A 126 -3.88 -6.77 14.03
C TYR A 126 -4.77 -5.56 13.77
N LYS A 127 -5.80 -5.41 14.60
CA LYS A 127 -6.59 -4.19 14.78
C LYS A 127 -6.88 -3.98 16.26
N GLY A 128 -6.58 -2.80 16.78
CA GLY A 128 -6.81 -2.47 18.19
C GLY A 128 -5.82 -1.42 18.70
N PRO A 129 -5.67 -1.26 20.02
CA PRO A 129 -4.84 -0.20 20.61
C PRO A 129 -3.39 -0.24 20.11
N PHE A 130 -2.86 0.93 19.77
CA PHE A 130 -1.46 1.08 19.40
C PHE A 130 -0.53 0.94 20.62
N SER A 131 0.50 0.10 20.49
CA SER A 131 1.71 0.14 21.31
C SER A 131 2.89 -0.35 20.49
N THR A 132 4.10 0.10 20.83
CA THR A 132 5.33 -0.38 20.19
C THR A 132 5.58 -1.87 20.49
N GLU A 133 5.16 -2.35 21.66
CA GLU A 133 5.21 -3.77 22.04
C GLU A 133 4.34 -4.64 21.11
N THR A 134 3.10 -4.21 20.82
CA THR A 134 2.23 -4.92 19.88
C THR A 134 2.86 -4.99 18.49
N VAL A 135 3.46 -3.89 18.01
CA VAL A 135 4.17 -3.88 16.72
C VAL A 135 5.33 -4.88 16.73
N ALA A 136 6.17 -4.88 17.77
CA ALA A 136 7.28 -5.81 17.91
C ALA A 136 6.82 -7.28 17.97
N ASN A 137 5.71 -7.56 18.67
CA ASN A 137 5.12 -8.90 18.74
C ASN A 137 4.72 -9.42 17.36
N TYR A 138 4.09 -8.59 16.51
CA TYR A 138 3.71 -9.00 15.16
C TYR A 138 4.88 -9.14 14.19
N VAL A 139 5.94 -8.36 14.37
CA VAL A 139 7.21 -8.58 13.66
C VAL A 139 7.78 -9.95 14.02
N GLU A 140 7.76 -10.34 15.29
CA GLU A 140 8.26 -11.63 15.74
C GLU A 140 7.38 -12.80 15.29
N ILE A 141 6.05 -12.62 15.25
CA ILE A 141 5.13 -13.61 14.68
C ILE A 141 5.49 -13.88 13.22
N LEU A 142 5.69 -12.85 12.40
CA LEU A 142 6.12 -13.02 11.00
C LEU A 142 7.50 -13.68 10.91
N ARG A 143 8.43 -13.35 11.81
CA ARG A 143 9.77 -13.95 11.83
C ARG A 143 9.72 -15.46 12.08
N ARG A 144 8.86 -15.90 13.00
CA ARG A 144 8.74 -17.32 13.39
C ARG A 144 7.91 -18.13 12.41
N ASN A 145 6.86 -17.54 11.85
CA ASN A 145 5.83 -18.27 11.11
C ASN A 145 5.88 -18.01 9.59
N GLY A 146 6.66 -17.02 9.14
CA GLY A 146 6.73 -16.62 7.75
C GLY A 146 5.59 -15.69 7.32
N SER A 147 5.48 -15.48 6.01
CA SER A 147 4.48 -14.64 5.37
C SER A 147 3.07 -15.22 5.53
N VAL A 148 2.13 -14.37 5.93
CA VAL A 148 0.70 -14.68 5.89
C VAL A 148 0.17 -14.50 4.46
N ALA A 149 0.72 -13.54 3.71
CA ALA A 149 0.34 -13.30 2.32
C ALA A 149 0.73 -14.46 1.38
N VAL A 150 1.82 -15.16 1.70
CA VAL A 150 2.32 -16.33 0.96
C VAL A 150 2.70 -17.44 1.93
N PRO A 151 1.76 -18.35 2.28
CA PRO A 151 2.02 -19.44 3.20
C PRO A 151 3.24 -20.28 2.80
N GLY A 152 4.12 -20.55 3.77
CA GLY A 152 5.37 -21.30 3.57
C GLY A 152 6.59 -20.44 3.20
N TYR A 153 6.42 -19.14 2.90
CA TYR A 153 7.55 -18.25 2.64
C TYR A 153 8.11 -17.67 3.95
N MET A 154 9.29 -18.13 4.37
CA MET A 154 9.86 -17.85 5.69
C MET A 154 10.67 -16.53 5.81
N ASN A 155 10.68 -15.69 4.78
CA ASN A 155 11.48 -14.46 4.77
C ASN A 155 10.63 -13.20 4.47
N PRO A 156 9.51 -12.95 5.20
CA PRO A 156 8.66 -11.78 4.98
C PRO A 156 9.43 -10.48 5.25
N GLU A 157 8.96 -9.37 4.67
CA GLU A 157 9.68 -8.10 4.75
C GLU A 157 9.54 -7.41 6.11
N GLY A 158 8.31 -7.37 6.63
CA GLY A 158 7.99 -6.48 7.74
C GLY A 158 6.49 -6.33 8.00
N VAL A 159 6.17 -5.29 8.74
CA VAL A 159 4.80 -4.82 8.97
C VAL A 159 4.64 -3.36 8.57
N VAL A 160 3.43 -2.98 8.20
CA VAL A 160 3.00 -1.58 8.06
C VAL A 160 2.01 -1.29 9.18
N VAL A 161 2.18 -0.15 9.85
CA VAL A 161 1.31 0.33 10.92
C VAL A 161 0.58 1.57 10.42
N PHE A 162 -0.75 1.53 10.41
CA PHE A 162 -1.60 2.70 10.23
C PHE A 162 -2.22 3.09 11.56
N HIS A 163 -1.92 4.28 12.06
CA HIS A 163 -2.49 4.79 13.29
C HIS A 163 -3.72 5.65 13.00
N GLU A 164 -4.89 5.29 13.52
CA GLU A 164 -6.17 5.85 13.06
C GLU A 164 -6.34 7.34 13.34
N ALA A 165 -6.01 7.79 14.56
CA ALA A 165 -6.16 9.20 14.88
C ALA A 165 -5.14 10.08 14.15
N ILE A 166 -3.86 9.67 14.14
CA ILE A 166 -2.78 10.45 13.53
C ILE A 166 -2.88 10.42 12.00
N GLY A 167 -3.30 9.30 11.41
CA GLY A 167 -3.44 9.12 9.97
C GLY A 167 -2.12 8.89 9.25
N PHE A 168 -1.06 8.52 9.98
CA PHE A 168 0.25 8.22 9.38
C PHE A 168 0.45 6.72 9.18
N LEU A 169 1.27 6.39 8.19
CA LEU A 169 1.79 5.06 7.93
C LEU A 169 3.25 5.02 8.36
N ALA A 170 3.61 4.02 9.15
CA ALA A 170 4.99 3.65 9.42
C ALA A 170 5.20 2.18 9.10
N LYS A 171 6.46 1.75 9.06
CA LYS A 171 6.82 0.35 8.81
C LYS A 171 7.93 -0.08 9.76
N VAL A 172 7.99 -1.37 10.01
CA VAL A 172 9.12 -2.03 10.67
C VAL A 172 9.52 -3.22 9.79
N THR A 173 10.77 -3.30 9.37
CA THR A 173 11.29 -4.43 8.58
C THR A 173 11.98 -5.46 9.47
N LEU A 174 11.86 -6.74 9.12
CA LEU A 174 12.51 -7.83 9.88
C LEU A 174 14.03 -7.80 9.77
N GLN A 175 14.55 -7.18 8.71
CA GLN A 175 15.96 -7.04 8.40
C GLN A 175 16.27 -5.58 8.11
N ASN A 176 17.39 -5.09 8.63
CA ASN A 176 17.93 -3.76 8.35
C ASN A 176 16.97 -2.58 8.66
N ASP A 177 16.08 -2.70 9.66
CA ASP A 177 15.13 -1.62 9.99
C ASP A 177 15.84 -0.32 10.40
N ASP A 178 16.96 -0.45 11.11
CA ASP A 178 17.76 0.67 11.61
C ASP A 178 18.60 1.34 10.51
N LYS A 179 18.67 0.78 9.30
CA LYS A 179 19.49 1.34 8.22
C LYS A 179 18.71 2.42 7.45
N PRO A 180 19.22 3.66 7.38
CA PRO A 180 18.62 4.68 6.52
C PRO A 180 18.58 4.20 5.08
N LYS A 181 17.47 4.47 4.39
CA LYS A 181 17.32 4.13 2.98
C LYS A 181 18.38 4.87 2.16
N GLY A 182 19.33 4.16 1.56
CA GLY A 182 20.42 4.74 0.76
C GLY A 182 21.75 4.94 1.50
N ALA A 183 21.91 4.41 2.72
CA ALA A 183 23.24 4.25 3.29
C ALA A 183 24.03 3.18 2.49
N PRO A 184 25.33 3.41 2.18
CA PRO A 184 26.16 2.50 1.40
C PRO A 184 26.31 1.11 2.04
#